data_AF-A0A4D4MZA3-F1
#
_entry.id   AF-A0A4D4MZA3-F1
#
_cell.length_a   1.000
_cell.length_b   1.000
_cell.length_c   1.000
_cell.angle_alpha   90.00
_cell.angle_beta   90.00
_cell.angle_gamma   90.00
#
_symmetry.space_group_name_H-M   'P 1'
#
loop_
_entity.id
_entity.type
_entity.pdbx_description
1 polymer ?
#
loop_
_entity_poly.entity_id
_entity_poly.type
_entity_poly.pdbx_seq_one_letter_code
_entity_poly.pdbx_strand_id
1 'polypeptide(L)'
;MTAMTTICFALAVVMAAAGCVKADRVRAWRHGFNPSADELPSSAFVAGRAVFFVLAGIMAFQGFQLLAVSDDVSWSDSELTKAVQGPPPPWTRVPISRSTPSATTSSP
;
A
#
# COMPACT_ATOMS: atom_id res chain seq x y z
N MET A 1 -2.70 10.00 2.41
CA MET A 1 -2.89 8.54 2.57
C MET A 1 -1.78 7.89 3.42
N THR A 2 -0.52 8.31 3.28
CA THR A 2 0.63 7.77 4.04
C THR A 2 0.46 7.78 5.56
N ALA A 3 -0.07 8.87 6.14
CA ALA A 3 -0.24 8.94 7.60
C ALA A 3 -1.15 7.83 8.16
N MET A 4 -2.23 7.48 7.47
CA MET A 4 -3.17 6.45 7.91
C MET A 4 -2.55 5.05 7.81
N THR A 5 -1.88 4.72 6.71
CA THR A 5 -1.14 3.46 6.56
C THR A 5 -0.03 3.34 7.60
N THR A 6 0.74 4.41 7.84
CA THR A 6 1.76 4.43 8.89
C THR A 6 1.17 4.18 10.27
N ILE A 7 0.04 4.79 10.62
CA ILE A 7 -0.65 4.57 11.90
C ILE A 7 -1.13 3.12 12.01
N CYS A 8 -1.74 2.55 10.96
CA CYS A 8 -2.18 1.14 10.95
C CYS A 8 -1.02 0.18 11.21
N PHE A 9 0.13 0.36 10.54
CA PHE A 9 1.30 -0.48 10.78
C PHE A 9 1.91 -0.26 12.16
N ALA A 10 1.99 0.97 12.64
CA ALA A 10 2.48 1.27 13.98
C ALA A 10 1.60 0.59 15.05
N LEU A 11 0.28 0.68 14.93
CA LEU A 11 -0.65 0.00 15.82
C LEU A 11 -0.54 -1.53 15.73
N ALA A 12 -0.37 -2.09 14.53
CA ALA A 12 -0.15 -3.52 14.36
C ALA A 12 1.11 -4.00 15.12
N VAL A 13 2.20 -3.23 15.04
CA VAL A 13 3.44 -3.52 15.79
C VAL A 13 3.22 -3.43 17.30
N VAL A 14 2.52 -2.40 17.77
CA VAL A 14 2.20 -2.23 19.20
C VAL A 14 1.36 -3.39 19.72
N MET A 15 0.31 -3.78 18.99
CA MET A 15 -0.53 -4.93 19.34
C MET A 15 0.26 -6.24 19.36
N ALA A 16 1.11 -6.47 18.35
CA ALA A 16 1.97 -7.66 18.33
C ALA A 16 2.94 -7.69 19.53
N ALA A 17 3.54 -6.54 19.87
CA ALA A 17 4.40 -6.41 21.05
C ALA A 17 3.63 -6.68 22.35
N ALA A 18 2.40 -6.17 22.47
CA ALA A 18 1.52 -6.43 23.61
C ALA A 18 1.18 -7.94 23.75
N GLY A 19 0.96 -8.64 22.64
CA GLY A 19 0.77 -10.09 22.61
C GLY A 19 2.00 -10.89 23.11
N CYS A 20 3.21 -10.33 22.98
CA CYS A 20 4.44 -10.98 23.43
C CYS A 20 4.73 -10.80 24.93
N VAL A 21 3.97 -9.97 25.65
CA VAL A 21 4.21 -9.73 27.07
C VAL A 21 3.92 -11.01 27.87
N LYS A 22 4.85 -11.37 28.77
CA LYS A 22 4.72 -12.55 29.65
C LYS A 22 3.67 -12.31 30.73
N ALA A 23 2.87 -13.33 31.02
CA ALA A 23 1.84 -13.28 32.07
C ALA A 23 2.44 -12.90 33.43
N ASP A 24 3.60 -13.46 33.78
CA ASP A 24 4.29 -13.17 35.05
C ASP A 24 4.70 -11.70 35.17
N ARG A 25 5.06 -11.07 34.04
CA ARG A 25 5.39 -9.65 34.02
C ARG A 25 4.15 -8.79 34.30
N VAL A 26 3.01 -9.16 33.73
CA VAL A 26 1.73 -8.46 33.97
C VAL A 26 1.25 -8.65 35.40
N ARG A 27 1.38 -9.86 35.96
CA ARG A 27 1.03 -10.15 37.36
C ARG A 27 1.91 -9.38 38.34
N ALA A 28 3.22 -9.41 38.15
CA ALA A 28 4.16 -8.66 38.98
C ALA A 28 3.87 -7.14 38.93
N TRP A 29 3.57 -6.63 37.73
CA TRP A 29 3.18 -5.23 37.57
C TRP A 29 1.85 -4.90 38.27
N ARG A 30 0.85 -5.79 38.19
CA ARG A 30 -0.43 -5.64 38.90
C ARG A 30 -0.24 -5.65 40.41
N HIS A 31 0.53 -6.59 40.96
CA HIS A 31 0.81 -6.64 42.40
C HIS A 31 1.64 -5.44 42.88
N GLY A 32 2.51 -4.89 42.02
CA GLY A 32 3.24 -3.66 42.33
C GLY A 32 2.35 -2.43 42.53
N PHE A 33 1.20 -2.37 41.86
CA PHE A 33 0.22 -1.28 42.02
C PHE A 33 -0.87 -1.58 43.03
N ASN A 34 -1.35 -2.83 43.07
CA ASN A 34 -2.36 -3.28 44.00
C ASN A 34 -1.93 -4.64 44.58
N PRO A 35 -1.35 -4.65 45.79
CA PRO A 35 -0.93 -5.89 46.45
C PRO A 35 -2.06 -6.90 46.63
N SER A 36 -3.30 -6.42 46.78
CA SER A 36 -4.50 -7.24 46.99
C SER A 36 -5.21 -7.62 45.68
N ALA A 37 -4.57 -7.45 44.53
CA ALA A 37 -5.19 -7.81 43.26
C ALA A 37 -5.34 -9.34 43.13
N ASP A 38 -6.55 -9.79 42.81
CA ASP A 38 -6.79 -11.20 42.49
C ASP A 38 -5.98 -11.64 41.27
N GLU A 39 -5.54 -12.90 41.32
CA GLU A 39 -4.66 -13.49 40.32
C GLU A 39 -5.45 -13.84 39.05
N LEU A 40 -5.02 -13.33 37.88
CA LEU A 40 -5.73 -13.66 36.64
C LEU A 40 -5.46 -15.10 36.22
N PRO A 41 -6.50 -15.80 35.75
CA PRO A 41 -6.35 -17.13 35.17
C PRO A 41 -5.48 -17.09 33.93
N SER A 42 -4.70 -18.15 33.70
CA SER A 42 -3.81 -18.29 32.54
C SER A 42 -4.56 -18.18 31.20
N SER A 43 -5.81 -18.63 31.16
CA SER A 43 -6.70 -18.54 29.99
C SER A 43 -6.96 -17.10 29.56
N ALA A 44 -7.06 -16.15 30.49
CA ALA A 44 -7.27 -14.73 30.18
C ALA A 44 -6.07 -14.16 29.39
N PHE A 45 -4.85 -14.58 29.71
CA PHE A 45 -3.66 -14.16 28.98
C PHE A 45 -3.62 -14.76 27.57
N VAL A 46 -4.03 -16.02 27.42
CA VAL A 46 -4.12 -16.67 26.10
C VAL A 46 -5.17 -15.98 25.22
N ALA A 47 -6.36 -15.71 25.78
CA ALA A 47 -7.41 -14.98 25.09
C ALA A 47 -6.97 -13.57 24.70
N GLY A 48 -6.33 -12.83 25.61
CA GLY A 48 -5.80 -11.49 25.33
C GLY A 48 -4.79 -11.49 24.19
N ARG A 49 -3.85 -12.45 24.18
CA ARG A 49 -2.89 -12.61 23.08
C ARG A 49 -3.57 -12.89 21.74
N ALA A 50 -4.55 -13.80 21.74
CA ALA A 50 -5.31 -14.10 20.54
C ALA A 50 -5.98 -12.84 19.99
N VAL A 51 -6.64 -12.04 20.85
CA VAL A 51 -7.25 -10.77 20.46
C VAL A 51 -6.23 -9.80 19.88
N PHE A 52 -5.08 -9.61 20.54
CA PHE A 52 -4.02 -8.72 20.06
C PHE A 52 -3.46 -9.15 18.70
N PHE A 53 -3.18 -10.43 18.50
CA PHE A 53 -2.65 -10.93 17.22
C PHE A 53 -3.69 -10.86 16.10
N VAL A 54 -4.96 -11.14 16.39
CA VAL A 54 -6.05 -11.00 15.40
C VAL A 54 -6.18 -9.55 14.96
N LEU A 55 -6.23 -8.60 15.91
CA LEU A 55 -6.30 -7.17 15.60
C LEU A 55 -5.07 -6.69 14.81
N ALA A 56 -3.87 -7.12 15.20
CA ALA A 56 -2.64 -6.80 14.48
C ALA A 56 -2.69 -7.33 13.03
N GLY A 57 -3.17 -8.56 12.83
CA GLY A 57 -3.35 -9.15 11.50
C GLY A 57 -4.33 -8.37 10.64
N ILE A 58 -5.48 -7.97 11.19
CA ILE A 58 -6.48 -7.15 10.49
C ILE A 58 -5.89 -5.80 10.08
N MET A 59 -5.19 -5.11 10.99
CA MET A 59 -4.56 -3.82 10.70
C MET A 59 -3.47 -3.92 9.65
N ALA A 60 -2.63 -4.97 9.71
CA ALA A 60 -1.60 -5.21 8.70
C ALA A 60 -2.24 -5.48 7.33
N PHE A 61 -3.26 -6.32 7.26
CA PHE A 61 -3.98 -6.62 6.02
C PHE A 61 -4.59 -5.37 5.39
N GLN A 62 -5.29 -4.54 6.18
CA GLN A 62 -5.82 -3.27 5.70
C GLN A 62 -4.72 -2.31 5.25
N GLY A 63 -3.59 -2.26 5.97
CA GLY A 63 -2.43 -1.48 5.57
C GLY A 63 -1.91 -1.87 4.19
N PHE A 64 -1.77 -3.16 3.90
CA PHE A 64 -1.37 -3.66 2.57
C PHE A 64 -2.40 -3.34 1.48
N GLN A 65 -3.70 -3.49 1.76
CA GLN A 65 -4.75 -3.14 0.80
C GLN A 65 -4.73 -1.64 0.45
N LEU A 66 -4.49 -0.77 1.44
CA LEU A 66 -4.35 0.67 1.21
C LEU A 66 -3.12 1.01 0.37
N LEU A 67 -2.00 0.30 0.58
CA LEU A 67 -0.80 0.46 -0.24
C LEU A 67 -1.05 0.01 -1.69
N ALA A 68 -1.69 -1.15 -1.90
CA ALA A 68 -2.01 -1.67 -3.23
C ALA A 68 -2.92 -0.70 -4.00
N VAL A 69 -4.00 -0.20 -3.37
CA VAL A 69 -4.87 0.81 -3.98
C VAL A 69 -4.11 2.09 -4.32
N SER A 70 -3.17 2.53 -3.48
CA SER A 70 -2.37 3.72 -3.79
C SER A 70 -1.39 3.51 -4.93
N ASP A 71 -0.90 2.27 -5.13
CA ASP A 71 -0.02 1.89 -6.23
C ASP A 71 -0.78 1.83 -7.56
N ASP A 72 -1.96 1.21 -7.56
CA ASP A 72 -2.86 1.12 -8.74
C ASP A 72 -3.32 2.50 -9.23
N VAL A 73 -3.42 3.50 -8.35
CA VAL A 73 -3.81 4.88 -8.68
C VAL A 73 -2.60 5.73 -9.09
N SER A 74 -1.37 5.24 -8.90
CA SER A 74 -0.17 5.95 -9.33
C SER A 74 -0.06 5.96 -10.86
N TRP A 75 0.32 7.10 -11.45
CA TRP A 75 0.47 7.22 -12.90
C TRP A 75 1.64 6.35 -13.38
N SER A 76 1.40 5.50 -14.39
CA SER A 76 2.48 4.72 -15.02
C SER A 76 3.44 5.63 -15.79
N ASP A 77 4.71 5.27 -15.89
CA ASP A 77 5.72 6.01 -16.67
C ASP A 77 5.32 6.21 -18.13
N SER A 78 4.51 5.29 -18.67
CA SER A 78 3.98 5.37 -20.04
C SER A 78 2.89 6.44 -20.19
N GLU A 79 2.07 6.65 -19.15
CA GLU A 79 1.08 7.72 -19.07
C GLU A 79 1.78 9.08 -18.92
N LEU A 80 2.80 9.16 -18.05
CA LEU A 80 3.66 10.33 -17.89
C LEU A 80 4.35 10.71 -19.22
N THR A 81 4.92 9.73 -19.92
CA THR A 81 5.60 9.96 -21.21
C THR A 81 4.64 10.47 -22.28
N LYS A 82 3.42 9.92 -22.36
CA LYS A 82 2.39 10.40 -23.31
C LYS A 82 1.92 11.82 -22.99
N ALA A 83 1.76 12.14 -21.71
CA ALA A 83 1.39 13.48 -21.27
C ALA A 83 2.46 14.53 -21.59
N VAL A 84 3.75 14.17 -21.44
CA VAL A 84 4.89 15.06 -21.73
C VAL A 84 5.15 15.20 -23.23
N GLN A 85 5.04 14.12 -24.01
CA GLN A 85 5.30 14.17 -25.45
C GLN A 85 4.23 14.93 -26.22
N GLY A 86 3.00 14.96 -25.72
CA GLY A 86 1.87 15.60 -26.37
C GLY A 86 1.52 14.97 -27.73
N PRO A 87 0.31 15.20 -28.26
CA PRO A 87 0.03 14.82 -29.64
C PRO A 87 0.95 15.60 -30.59
N PRO A 88 1.50 14.95 -31.64
CA PRO A 88 2.37 15.64 -32.58
C PRO A 88 1.61 16.80 -33.22
N PRO A 89 2.26 17.96 -33.41
CA PRO A 89 1.57 19.15 -33.86
C PRO A 89 0.96 18.94 -35.26
N PRO A 90 -0.18 19.60 -35.56
CA PRO A 90 -1.07 19.24 -36.67
C PRO A 90 -0.41 19.29 -38.06
N TRP A 91 0.70 20.01 -38.22
CA TRP A 91 1.47 20.10 -39.46
C TRP A 91 2.36 18.89 -39.76
N THR A 92 2.48 17.91 -38.87
CA THR A 92 3.28 16.68 -39.13
C THR A 92 2.53 15.61 -39.91
N ARG A 93 1.21 15.73 -40.09
CA ARG A 93 0.41 14.89 -41.00
C ARG A 93 0.41 15.43 -42.41
N VAL A 94 1.58 15.50 -43.04
CA VAL A 94 1.64 15.69 -44.49
C VAL A 94 1.69 14.31 -45.14
N PRO A 95 0.63 13.85 -45.84
CA PRO A 95 0.78 12.74 -46.75
C PRO A 95 1.72 13.23 -47.86
N ILE A 96 2.95 12.71 -47.89
CA ILE A 96 3.83 12.91 -49.03
C ILE A 96 3.18 12.15 -50.19
N SER A 97 2.29 12.84 -50.90
CA SER A 97 1.85 12.50 -52.24
C SER A 97 3.11 12.52 -53.11
N ARG A 98 3.70 11.33 -53.30
CA ARG A 98 4.76 11.14 -54.27
C ARG A 98 4.12 11.26 -55.65
N SER A 99 4.07 12.46 -56.19
CA SER A 99 3.71 12.70 -57.59
C SER A 99 4.81 12.10 -58.48
N THR A 100 4.54 10.94 -59.06
CA THR A 100 5.31 10.38 -60.16
C THR A 100 5.23 11.36 -61.34
N PRO A 101 6.34 11.85 -61.90
CA PRO A 101 6.29 12.68 -63.09
C PRO A 101 5.89 11.82 -64.29
N SER A 102 4.80 12.22 -64.94
CA SER A 102 4.34 11.69 -66.22
C SER A 102 5.38 11.97 -67.31
N ALA A 103 6.01 10.92 -67.82
CA ALA A 103 6.76 10.97 -69.06
C ALA A 103 5.77 10.93 -70.24
N THR A 104 5.77 11.98 -71.04
CA THR A 104 5.05 12.05 -72.33
C THR A 104 6.08 12.33 -73.42
N THR A 105 5.77 11.84 -74.63
CA THR A 105 6.43 12.04 -75.95
C THR A 105 7.63 11.13 -76.25
N SER A 106 7.79 10.51 -77.42
CA SER A 106 7.05 10.51 -78.70
C SER A 106 7.64 9.41 -79.61
N SER A 107 6.82 8.79 -80.46
CA SER A 107 7.23 7.94 -81.59
C SER A 107 8.07 8.73 -82.62
N PRO A 108 8.86 8.04 -83.45
CA PRO A 108 8.36 7.60 -84.76
C PRO A 108 8.40 6.09 -84.99
#